data_AF-A0A9X8RE73-F1
#
_entry.id   AF-A0A9X8RE73-F1
#
_cell.length_a   1.000
_cell.length_b   1.000
_cell.length_c   1.000
_cell.angle_alpha   90.00
_cell.angle_beta   90.00
_cell.angle_gamma   90.00
#
_symmetry.space_group_name_H-M   'P 1'
#
loop_
_entity.id
_entity.type
_entity.pdbx_description
1 polymer ?
#
loop_
_entity_poly.entity_id
_entity_poly.type
_entity_poly.pdbx_seq_one_letter_code
_entity_poly.pdbx_strand_id
1 'polypeptide(L)' 'MILKTVLELSKMINGHRQDMYVLTKIKGTSHPEVIKVSQQLDEDIIRLQNIIGEINPRHQTLIR' A
#
# COMPACT_ATOMS: atom_id res chain seq x y z
N MET A 1 18.62 5.68 3.06
CA MET A 1 18.28 5.61 4.51
C MET A 1 16.90 5.01 4.63
N ILE A 2 16.72 4.02 5.52
CA ILE A 2 15.47 3.27 5.64
C ILE A 2 14.27 4.16 5.97
N LEU A 3 14.44 5.19 6.80
CA LEU A 3 13.41 6.19 7.12
C LEU A 3 12.91 6.95 5.88
N LYS A 4 13.82 7.33 4.96
CA LYS A 4 13.45 8.02 3.72
C LYS A 4 12.59 7.12 2.83
N THR A 5 12.99 5.86 2.69
CA THR A 5 12.23 4.86 1.91
C THR A 5 10.85 4.62 2.50
N VAL A 6 10.73 4.48 3.83
CA VAL A 6 9.44 4.34 4.52
C VAL A 6 8.55 5.56 4.31
N LEU A 7 9.10 6.77 4.38
CA LEU A 7 8.34 8.02 4.14
C LEU A 7 7.85 8.13 2.69
N GLU A 8 8.68 7.77 1.71
CA GLU A 8 8.29 7.75 0.29
C GLU A 8 7.19 6.73 0.03
N LEU A 9 7.33 5.52 0.58
CA LEU A 9 6.33 4.45 0.44
C LEU A 9 5.00 4.83 1.11
N SER A 10 5.04 5.44 2.30
CA SER A 10 3.84 5.93 2.98
C SER A 10 3.09 7.00 2.15
N LYS A 11 3.82 7.89 1.47
CA LYS A 11 3.23 8.88 0.56
C LYS A 11 2.56 8.21 -0.64
N MET A 12 3.21 7.22 -1.24
CA MET A 12 2.66 6.45 -2.36
C MET A 12 1.37 5.72 -1.97
N ILE A 13 1.38 5.01 -0.84
CA ILE A 13 0.19 4.32 -0.30
C ILE A 13 -0.97 5.31 -0.12
N ASN A 14 -0.72 6.48 0.46
CA ASN A 14 -1.76 7.50 0.63
C ASN A 14 -2.29 8.03 -0.71
N GLY A 15 -1.41 8.23 -1.69
CA GLY A 15 -1.79 8.59 -3.06
C GLY A 15 -2.69 7.53 -3.69
N HIS A 16 -2.26 6.26 -3.70
CA HIS A 16 -3.04 5.16 -4.25
C HIS A 16 -4.38 4.96 -3.55
N ARG A 17 -4.46 5.14 -2.22
CA ARG A 17 -5.75 5.11 -1.49
C ARG A 17 -6.70 6.21 -1.96
N GLN A 18 -6.18 7.42 -2.15
CA GLN A 18 -6.98 8.55 -2.64
C GLN A 18 -7.46 8.31 -4.07
N ASP A 19 -6.57 7.87 -4.95
CA ASP A 19 -6.89 7.59 -6.35
C ASP A 19 -7.92 6.47 -6.46
N MET A 20 -7.74 5.39 -5.69
CA MET A 20 -8.70 4.28 -5.64
C MET A 20 -10.08 4.77 -5.19
N TYR A 21 -10.15 5.62 -4.17
CA TYR A 21 -11.42 6.16 -3.67
C TYR A 21 -12.14 7.01 -4.73
N VAL A 22 -11.42 7.93 -5.37
CA VAL A 22 -12.00 8.79 -6.42
C VAL A 22 -12.43 7.95 -7.62
N LEU A 23 -11.58 7.03 -8.07
CA LEU A 23 -11.83 6.21 -9.25
C LEU A 23 -12.98 5.22 -9.02
N THR A 24 -13.06 4.62 -7.84
CA THR A 24 -14.16 3.72 -7.45
C THR A 24 -15.50 4.44 -7.48
N LYS A 25 -15.55 5.69 -7.00
CA LYS A 25 -16.79 6.50 -7.05
C LYS A 25 -17.27 6.76 -8.47
N ILE A 26 -16.35 6.90 -9.41
CA ILE A 26 -16.67 7.27 -10.80
C ILE A 26 -16.97 6.02 -11.63
N LYS A 27 -16.18 4.96 -11.48
CA LYS A 27 -16.15 3.82 -12.41
C LYS A 27 -16.66 2.51 -11.79
N GLY A 28 -16.83 2.45 -10.48
CA GLY A 28 -17.19 1.23 -9.74
C GLY A 28 -16.00 0.33 -9.42
N THR A 29 -16.17 -0.54 -8.43
CA THR A 29 -15.11 -1.38 -7.84
C THR A 29 -14.52 -2.41 -8.81
N SER A 30 -15.33 -2.91 -9.75
CA SER A 30 -14.91 -3.94 -10.70
C SER A 30 -14.28 -3.36 -11.97
N HIS A 31 -14.13 -2.04 -12.06
CA HIS A 31 -13.52 -1.42 -13.24
C HIS A 31 -12.03 -1.79 -13.33
N PRO A 32 -11.50 -2.16 -14.52
CA PRO A 32 -10.11 -2.60 -14.67
C PRO A 32 -9.07 -1.64 -14.09
N GLU A 33 -9.28 -0.32 -14.25
CA GLU A 33 -8.38 0.67 -13.65
C GLU A 33 -8.44 0.72 -12.12
N VAL A 34 -9.61 0.48 -11.50
CA VAL A 34 -9.74 0.41 -10.05
C VAL A 34 -9.02 -0.82 -9.52
N ILE A 35 -9.16 -1.95 -10.21
CA ILE A 35 -8.43 -3.19 -9.91
C ILE A 35 -6.92 -2.95 -9.98
N LYS A 36 -6.44 -2.25 -11.02
CA LYS A 36 -5.02 -1.94 -11.19
C LYS A 36 -4.47 -1.08 -10.04
N VAL A 37 -5.17 -0.01 -9.66
CA VAL A 37 -4.76 0.83 -8.52
C VAL A 37 -4.81 0.04 -7.20
N SER A 38 -5.81 -0.83 -7.03
CA SER A 38 -5.90 -1.70 -5.85
C SER A 38 -4.73 -2.67 -5.75
N GLN A 39 -4.26 -3.24 -6.87
CA GLN A 39 -3.10 -4.13 -6.90
C GLN A 39 -1.82 -3.38 -6.53
N GLN A 40 -1.62 -2.18 -7.08
CA GLN A 40 -0.46 -1.34 -6.75
C GLN A 40 -0.45 -0.92 -5.28
N LEU A 41 -1.61 -0.58 -4.73
CA LEU A 41 -1.76 -0.31 -3.30
C LEU A 41 -1.38 -1.52 -2.44
N ASP A 42 -1.80 -2.72 -2.82
CA ASP A 42 -1.50 -3.96 -2.09
C ASP A 42 0.01 -4.27 -2.10
N GLU A 43 0.65 -4.14 -3.27
CA GLU A 43 2.11 -4.31 -3.41
C GLU A 43 2.90 -3.35 -2.51
N ASP A 44 2.50 -2.07 -2.45
CA ASP A 44 3.15 -1.08 -1.60
C ASP A 44 2.94 -1.37 -0.10
N ILE A 45 1.75 -1.84 0.29
CA ILE A 45 1.46 -2.25 1.68
C ILE A 45 2.34 -3.43 2.09
N ILE A 46 2.43 -4.47 1.24
CA ILE A 46 3.27 -5.64 1.50
C ILE A 46 4.74 -5.21 1.63
N ARG A 47 5.21 -4.33 0.75
CA ARG A 47 6.58 -3.79 0.83
C ARG A 47 6.84 -3.05 2.13
N LEU A 48 5.87 -2.28 2.62
CA LEU A 48 5.98 -1.57 3.90
C LEU A 48 6.03 -2.55 5.07
N GLN A 49 5.19 -3.58 5.06
CA GLN A 49 5.17 -4.63 6.08
C GLN A 49 6.50 -5.38 6.13
N ASN A 50 7.09 -5.70 4.97
CA ASN A 50 8.41 -6.35 4.90
C ASN A 50 9.50 -5.47 5.54
N ILE A 51 9.54 -4.17 5.20
CA ILE A 51 10.51 -3.23 5.80
C ILE A 51 10.31 -3.15 7.32
N ILE A 52 9.06 -3.07 7.80
CA ILE A 52 8.76 -3.07 9.24
C ILE A 52 9.24 -4.38 9.89
N GLY A 53 9.03 -5.52 9.23
CA GLY A 53 9.50 -6.83 9.68
C GLY A 53 11.03 -6.95 9.75
N GLU A 54 11.75 -6.32 8.83
CA GLU A 54 13.21 -6.24 8.86
C GLU A 54 13.73 -5.35 10.00
N ILE A 55 13.05 -4.22 10.28
CA ILE A 55 13.41 -3.31 11.37
C ILE A 55 13.06 -3.90 12.73
N ASN A 56 11.91 -4.58 12.83
CA ASN A 56 11.40 -5.16 14.05
C ASN A 56 10.90 -6.60 13.81
N PRO A 57 11.79 -7.60 13.89
CA PRO A 57 11.46 -9.00 13.63
C PRO A 57 10.36 -9.57 14.53
N ARG A 58 10.12 -8.96 15.71
CA ARG A 58 9.05 -9.34 16.64
C ARG A 58 7.64 -8.96 16.14
N HIS A 59 7.55 -8.16 15.07
CA HIS A 59 6.26 -7.75 14.49
C HIS A 59 5.63 -8.84 13.61
N GLN A 60 6.40 -9.85 13.19
CA GLN A 60 5.91 -10.94 12.32
C GLN A 60 4.89 -11.87 13.02
N THR A 61 4.73 -11.80 14.35
CA THR A 61 3.88 -12.72 15.13
C THR A 61 2.38 -12.40 15.11
N LEU A 62 1.95 -11.27 14.51
CA LEU A 62 0.56 -10.80 14.61
C LEU A 62 -0.24 -10.82 13.31
N ILE A 63 0.34 -11.33 12.21
CA ILE A 63 -0.34 -11.41 10.91
C ILE A 63 -0.18 -12.84 10.36
N ARG A 64 -0.83 -13.81 11.01
CA ARG A 64 -1.04 -15.17 10.48
C ARG A 64 -2.48 -15.59 10.74
#